data_AF-W4RVJ0-F1
#
_entry.id   AF-W4RVJ0-F1
#
_cell.length_a   1.000
_cell.length_b   1.000
_cell.length_c   1.000
_cell.angle_alpha   90.00
_cell.angle_beta   90.00
_cell.angle_gamma   90.00
#
_symmetry.space_group_name_H-M   'P 1'
#
loop_
_entity.id
_entity.type
_entity.pdbx_description
1 polymer ?
#
loop_
_entity_poly.entity_id
_entity_poly.type
_entity_poly.pdbx_seq_one_letter_code
_entity_poly.pdbx_strand_id
1 'polypeptide(L)'
;MGGREGSRGYLYQAVVSVLQSLQDKDWKSVQVEPDSANDKVDILWEFNSGNEKVAQVKSSINNFSKADIIKWLEEICNDASQANEISLILIGSLSDGTKRFVNKLNEIETLQTDELKELEGIKDFVERISIHQENFDLSSLESKINNSLDIFLTEQGHTVNYYTRAMMVDALVNTFNKFSIQGQKVSREEFEQNLLDWVYFNFPQVQSSELIKKSLVVQFYLSKYIDFSTKFVN
;
A
#
# COMPACT_ATOMS: atom_id res chain seq x y z
N MET A 1 13.89 21.14 10.87
CA MET A 1 13.34 20.52 9.65
C MET A 1 12.31 21.49 9.08
N GLY A 2 12.48 21.91 7.82
CA GLY A 2 11.64 22.95 7.19
C GLY A 2 10.35 22.36 6.60
N GLY A 3 9.33 23.21 6.43
CA GLY A 3 7.97 22.80 6.08
C GLY A 3 7.80 21.94 4.82
N ARG A 4 8.71 22.01 3.84
CA ARG A 4 8.65 21.22 2.59
C ARG A 4 8.91 19.73 2.82
N GLU A 5 9.86 19.41 3.69
CA GLU A 5 10.23 18.02 4.00
C GLU A 5 9.12 17.35 4.83
N GLY A 6 8.56 18.07 5.81
CA GLY A 6 7.44 17.58 6.62
C GLY A 6 6.17 17.36 5.79
N SER A 7 5.79 18.33 4.96
CA SER A 7 4.60 18.19 4.08
C SER A 7 4.71 16.99 3.13
N ARG A 8 5.94 16.68 2.69
CA ARG A 8 6.19 15.52 1.83
C ARG A 8 6.08 14.19 2.59
N GLY A 9 6.46 14.17 3.87
CA GLY A 9 6.25 13.02 4.74
C GLY A 9 4.78 12.61 4.78
N TYR A 10 3.90 13.56 5.13
CA TYR A 10 2.45 13.35 5.17
C TYR A 10 1.85 12.89 3.83
N LEU A 11 2.30 13.48 2.73
CA LEU A 11 1.86 13.04 1.40
C LEU A 11 2.21 11.56 1.16
N TYR A 12 3.44 11.15 1.46
CA TYR A 12 3.86 9.77 1.23
C TYR A 12 3.18 8.77 2.18
N GLN A 13 2.94 9.14 3.43
CA GLN A 13 2.14 8.33 4.35
C GLN A 13 0.73 8.11 3.80
N ALA A 14 0.08 9.16 3.28
CA ALA A 14 -1.24 9.05 2.65
C ALA A 14 -1.21 8.15 1.40
N VAL A 15 -0.22 8.33 0.52
CA VAL A 15 -0.03 7.49 -0.69
C VAL A 15 0.15 6.02 -0.33
N VAL A 16 1.01 5.71 0.65
CA VAL A 16 1.24 4.35 1.13
C VAL A 16 -0.03 3.76 1.73
N SER A 17 -0.75 4.55 2.54
CA SER A 17 -2.00 4.12 3.17
C SER A 17 -3.05 3.74 2.13
N VAL A 18 -3.25 4.57 1.11
CA VAL A 18 -4.18 4.28 0.01
C VAL A 18 -3.74 3.03 -0.76
N LEU A 19 -2.45 2.94 -1.11
CA LEU A 19 -1.93 1.83 -1.89
C LEU A 19 -2.13 0.49 -1.18
N GLN A 20 -1.75 0.40 0.10
CA GLN A 20 -1.90 -0.84 0.86
C GLN A 20 -3.37 -1.17 1.12
N SER A 21 -4.20 -0.16 1.42
CA SER A 21 -5.64 -0.36 1.65
C SER A 21 -6.39 -0.89 0.43
N LEU A 22 -5.91 -0.58 -0.79
CA LEU A 22 -6.45 -1.14 -2.03
C LEU A 22 -5.88 -2.52 -2.38
N GLN A 23 -4.67 -2.85 -1.94
CA GLN A 23 -4.00 -4.12 -2.27
C GLN A 23 -4.39 -5.26 -1.34
N ASP A 24 -4.56 -4.97 -0.05
CA ASP A 24 -4.97 -5.95 0.96
C ASP A 24 -6.48 -5.89 1.17
N LYS A 25 -7.12 -7.08 1.25
CA LYS A 25 -8.56 -7.21 1.43
C LYS A 25 -8.99 -7.55 2.86
N ASP A 26 -8.06 -8.01 3.69
CA ASP A 26 -8.38 -8.60 4.99
C ASP A 26 -8.34 -7.60 6.14
N TRP A 27 -7.93 -6.35 5.87
CA TRP A 27 -7.95 -5.29 6.87
C TRP A 27 -9.38 -4.87 7.21
N LYS A 28 -9.60 -4.57 8.49
CA LYS A 28 -10.86 -4.12 9.09
C LYS A 28 -10.91 -2.61 9.23
N SER A 29 -9.81 -2.00 9.68
CA SER A 29 -9.70 -0.54 9.78
C SER A 29 -8.27 -0.07 9.60
N VAL A 30 -8.12 1.18 9.16
CA VAL A 30 -6.83 1.87 9.03
C VAL A 30 -6.89 3.20 9.77
N GLN A 31 -5.79 3.60 10.38
CA GLN A 31 -5.60 4.90 11.00
C GLN A 31 -4.25 5.47 10.56
N VAL A 32 -4.25 6.71 10.08
CA VAL A 32 -3.02 7.44 9.71
C VAL A 32 -2.73 8.44 10.82
N GLU A 33 -1.48 8.48 11.29
CA GLU A 33 -1.03 9.19 12.49
C GLU A 33 -1.88 8.81 13.73
N PRO A 34 -1.88 7.52 14.15
CA PRO A 34 -2.51 7.10 15.40
C PRO A 34 -1.81 7.72 16.61
N ASP A 35 -2.55 7.88 17.71
CA ASP A 35 -2.01 8.30 19.00
C ASP A 35 -1.17 7.15 19.60
N SER A 36 0.13 7.14 19.30
CA SER A 36 1.10 6.17 19.83
C SER A 36 1.95 6.80 20.93
N ALA A 37 2.57 5.99 21.79
CA ALA A 37 3.23 6.50 22.99
C ALA A 37 4.39 7.47 22.70
N ASN A 38 5.06 7.33 21.55
CA ASN A 38 6.24 8.10 21.16
C ASN A 38 6.15 8.67 19.73
N ASP A 39 4.96 8.70 19.14
CA ASP A 39 4.71 9.22 17.78
C ASP A 39 5.63 8.60 16.72
N LYS A 40 5.85 7.28 16.77
CA LYS A 40 6.68 6.54 15.78
C LYS A 40 5.86 5.73 14.79
N VAL A 41 4.59 5.50 15.07
CA VAL A 41 3.67 4.81 14.19
C VAL A 41 3.01 5.82 13.27
N ASP A 42 3.28 5.71 11.97
CA ASP A 42 2.69 6.60 10.96
C ASP A 42 1.34 6.05 10.48
N ILE A 43 1.21 4.72 10.42
CA ILE A 43 0.00 4.04 9.95
C ILE A 43 -0.23 2.78 10.79
N LEU A 44 -1.49 2.55 11.18
CA LEU A 44 -1.93 1.34 11.88
C LEU A 44 -3.09 0.69 11.11
N TRP A 45 -2.96 -0.60 10.84
CA TRP A 45 -4.01 -1.45 10.31
C TRP A 45 -4.42 -2.48 11.35
N GLU A 46 -5.73 -2.63 11.55
CA GLU A 46 -6.32 -3.77 12.25
C GLU A 46 -6.91 -4.72 11.21
N PHE A 47 -6.67 -6.01 11.37
CA PHE A 47 -7.20 -7.04 10.48
C PHE A 47 -8.45 -7.71 11.07
N ASN A 48 -9.22 -8.37 10.21
CA ASN A 48 -10.39 -9.14 10.63
C ASN A 48 -10.04 -10.29 11.60
N SER A 49 -8.80 -10.77 11.58
CA SER A 49 -8.26 -11.74 12.55
C SER A 49 -8.06 -11.18 13.96
N GLY A 50 -8.09 -9.85 14.11
CA GLY A 50 -7.69 -9.14 15.33
C GLY A 50 -6.20 -8.82 15.40
N ASN A 51 -5.42 -9.20 14.39
CA ASN A 51 -4.01 -8.82 14.31
C ASN A 51 -3.85 -7.33 13.99
N GLU A 52 -2.76 -6.75 14.47
CA GLU A 52 -2.35 -5.38 14.18
C GLU A 52 -1.07 -5.35 13.37
N LYS A 53 -1.05 -4.48 12.35
CA LYS A 53 0.15 -4.10 11.63
C LYS A 53 0.38 -2.61 11.78
N VAL A 54 1.60 -2.25 12.13
CA VAL A 54 2.04 -0.86 12.19
C VAL A 54 3.06 -0.59 11.11
N ALA A 55 3.11 0.63 10.61
CA ALA A 55 4.17 1.08 9.73
C ALA A 55 4.74 2.44 10.11
N GLN A 56 6.04 2.59 9.84
CA GLN A 56 6.70 3.88 9.77
C GLN A 56 7.16 4.13 8.33
N VAL A 57 6.91 5.32 7.81
CA VAL A 57 7.22 5.73 6.44
C VAL A 57 8.36 6.75 6.47
N LYS A 58 9.45 6.46 5.77
CA LYS A 58 10.57 7.40 5.60
C LYS A 58 10.78 7.68 4.13
N SER A 59 10.88 8.97 3.79
CA SER A 59 11.14 9.40 2.41
C SER A 59 12.42 10.22 2.33
N SER A 60 13.24 9.97 1.31
CA SER A 60 14.50 10.67 1.11
C SER A 60 14.93 10.66 -0.35
N ILE A 61 15.44 11.81 -0.82
CA ILE A 61 16.15 11.92 -2.10
C ILE A 61 17.55 11.30 -2.03
N ASN A 62 18.13 11.22 -0.83
CA ASN A 62 19.44 10.64 -0.58
C ASN A 62 19.29 9.15 -0.24
N ASN A 63 20.38 8.40 -0.40
CA ASN A 63 20.41 6.99 0.00
C ASN A 63 20.17 6.85 1.51
N PHE A 64 19.30 5.92 1.90
CA PHE A 64 19.19 5.55 3.30
C PHE A 64 20.44 4.78 3.76
N SER A 65 20.88 5.05 4.98
CA SER A 65 21.99 4.33 5.59
C SER A 65 21.48 3.15 6.42
N LYS A 66 22.31 2.12 6.57
CA LYS A 66 22.03 1.00 7.48
C LYS A 66 21.77 1.47 8.91
N ALA A 67 22.53 2.46 9.39
CA ALA A 67 22.40 2.98 10.76
C ALA A 67 21.04 3.67 10.98
N ASP A 68 20.57 4.45 10.01
CA ASP A 68 19.26 5.09 10.10
C ASP A 68 18.12 4.06 10.11
N ILE A 69 18.23 3.02 9.28
CA ILE A 69 17.25 1.93 9.21
C ILE A 69 17.16 1.21 10.56
N ILE A 70 18.30 0.81 11.15
CA ILE A 70 18.32 0.15 12.47
C ILE A 70 17.69 1.05 13.52
N LYS A 71 18.09 2.32 13.56
CA LYS A 71 17.52 3.30 14.50
C LYS A 71 16.00 3.41 14.37
N TRP A 72 15.48 3.52 13.15
CA TRP A 72 14.03 3.63 12.93
C TRP A 72 13.29 2.35 13.31
N LEU A 73 13.86 1.18 13.04
CA LEU A 73 13.32 -0.09 13.50
C LEU A 73 13.26 -0.16 15.03
N GLU A 74 14.32 0.23 15.73
CA GLU A 74 14.34 0.31 17.19
C GLU A 74 13.25 1.26 17.71
N GLU A 75 13.11 2.44 17.09
CA GLU A 75 12.08 3.42 17.48
C GLU A 75 10.65 2.86 17.35
N ILE A 76 10.28 2.29 16.19
CA ILE A 76 8.92 1.74 16.00
C ILE A 76 8.69 0.46 16.81
N CYS A 77 9.69 -0.41 16.97
CA CYS A 77 9.53 -1.64 17.76
C CYS A 77 9.28 -1.34 19.24
N ASN A 78 9.95 -0.32 19.78
CA ASN A 78 9.72 0.12 21.14
C ASN A 78 8.33 0.77 21.30
N ASP A 79 7.89 1.54 20.31
CA ASP A 79 6.61 2.25 20.38
C ASP A 79 5.40 1.32 20.17
N ALA A 80 5.55 0.28 19.34
CA ALA A 80 4.50 -0.65 18.95
C ALA A 80 4.84 -2.11 19.31
N SER A 81 5.33 -2.32 20.54
CA SER A 81 5.84 -3.63 20.96
C SER A 81 4.83 -4.78 20.91
N GLN A 82 3.54 -4.45 20.96
CA GLN A 82 2.43 -5.41 20.95
C GLN A 82 1.91 -5.73 19.55
N ALA A 83 2.34 -4.99 18.51
CA ALA A 83 1.90 -5.24 17.15
C ALA A 83 2.33 -6.62 16.66
N ASN A 84 1.47 -7.25 15.84
CA ASN A 84 1.77 -8.54 15.24
C ASN A 84 2.75 -8.41 14.08
N GLU A 85 2.68 -7.30 13.34
CA GLU A 85 3.58 -6.96 12.25
C GLU A 85 4.07 -5.52 12.37
N ILE A 86 5.36 -5.31 12.12
CA ILE A 86 6.03 -4.01 12.18
C ILE A 86 6.71 -3.77 10.84
N SER A 87 6.29 -2.74 10.11
CA SER A 87 6.78 -2.44 8.77
C SER A 87 7.55 -1.13 8.72
N LEU A 88 8.75 -1.15 8.13
CA LEU A 88 9.45 0.07 7.74
C LEU A 88 9.36 0.26 6.23
N ILE A 89 8.74 1.36 5.80
CA ILE A 89 8.50 1.66 4.39
C ILE A 89 9.43 2.80 3.96
N LEU A 90 10.38 2.48 3.08
CA LEU A 90 11.45 3.35 2.63
C LEU A 90 11.18 3.83 1.21
N ILE A 91 10.87 5.11 1.04
CA ILE A 91 10.64 5.75 -0.25
C ILE A 91 11.91 6.51 -0.64
N GLY A 92 12.73 5.88 -1.47
CA GLY A 92 14.09 6.35 -1.73
C GLY A 92 15.00 5.26 -2.26
N SER A 93 16.27 5.57 -2.25
CA SER A 93 17.32 4.71 -2.78
C SER A 93 18.11 4.06 -1.64
N LEU A 94 18.66 2.88 -1.91
CA LEU A 94 19.58 2.16 -1.04
C LEU A 94 20.90 1.96 -1.77
N SER A 95 22.02 2.09 -1.06
CA SER A 95 23.29 1.58 -1.56
C SER A 95 23.27 0.05 -1.61
N ASP A 96 24.11 -0.57 -2.46
CA ASP A 96 24.13 -2.03 -2.60
C ASP A 96 24.38 -2.77 -1.27
N GLY A 97 25.24 -2.21 -0.41
CA GLY A 97 25.49 -2.75 0.92
C GLY A 97 24.25 -2.72 1.82
N THR A 98 23.51 -1.61 1.80
CA THR A 98 22.28 -1.44 2.58
C THR A 98 21.16 -2.31 2.02
N LYS A 99 21.05 -2.44 0.69
CA LYS A 99 20.07 -3.31 0.04
C LYS A 99 20.28 -4.78 0.41
N ARG A 100 21.54 -5.25 0.42
CA ARG A 100 21.87 -6.61 0.90
C ARG A 100 21.46 -6.82 2.36
N PHE A 101 21.69 -5.83 3.21
CA PHE A 101 21.27 -5.88 4.62
C PHE A 101 19.73 -5.96 4.75
N VAL A 102 19.00 -5.11 4.04
CA VAL A 102 17.52 -5.12 4.04
C VAL A 102 16.96 -6.46 3.56
N ASN A 103 17.50 -7.00 2.47
CA ASN A 103 17.04 -8.30 1.96
C ASN A 103 17.25 -9.42 2.98
N LYS A 104 18.40 -9.45 3.66
CA LYS A 104 18.66 -10.43 4.73
C LYS A 104 17.70 -10.30 5.90
N LEU A 105 17.35 -9.07 6.30
CA LEU A 105 16.38 -8.85 7.37
C LEU A 105 14.98 -9.35 7.01
N ASN A 106 14.56 -9.21 5.75
CA ASN A 106 13.31 -9.78 5.27
C ASN A 106 13.36 -11.32 5.12
N GLU A 107 14.56 -11.91 5.12
CA GLU A 107 14.83 -13.35 4.97
C GLU A 107 15.54 -13.88 6.22
N ILE A 108 14.88 -13.76 7.37
CA ILE A 108 15.42 -13.96 8.73
C ILE A 108 16.18 -15.28 8.90
N GLU A 109 15.74 -16.34 8.22
CA GLU A 109 16.38 -17.67 8.22
C GLU A 109 17.86 -17.64 7.79
N THR A 110 18.30 -16.56 7.13
CA THR A 110 19.65 -16.38 6.60
C THR A 110 20.60 -15.60 7.51
N LEU A 111 20.11 -15.06 8.64
CA LEU A 111 20.91 -14.22 9.54
C LEU A 111 21.94 -15.04 10.34
N GLN A 112 23.19 -14.59 10.32
CA GLN A 112 24.28 -15.20 11.09
C GLN A 112 24.38 -14.61 12.50
N THR A 113 24.98 -15.37 13.43
CA THR A 113 25.10 -15.01 14.86
C THR A 113 25.73 -13.64 15.13
N ASP A 114 26.70 -13.20 14.31
CA ASP A 114 27.34 -11.90 14.47
C ASP A 114 26.50 -10.73 13.94
N GLU A 115 25.61 -10.97 12.97
CA GLU A 115 24.67 -9.96 12.46
C GLU A 115 23.54 -9.71 13.47
N LEU A 116 23.15 -10.72 14.24
CA LEU A 116 22.18 -10.58 15.34
C LEU A 116 22.68 -9.65 16.46
N LYS A 117 23.99 -9.55 16.69
CA LYS A 117 24.56 -8.64 17.71
C LYS A 117 24.32 -7.16 17.37
N GLU A 118 24.32 -6.81 16.09
CA GLU A 118 24.03 -5.44 15.65
C GLU A 118 22.54 -5.11 15.69
N LEU A 119 21.69 -6.14 15.85
CA LEU A 119 20.23 -6.06 15.92
C LEU A 119 19.74 -6.30 17.35
N GLU A 120 20.61 -6.24 18.35
CA GLU A 120 20.29 -6.56 19.75
C GLU A 120 19.08 -5.76 20.26
N GLY A 121 18.94 -4.50 19.84
CA GLY A 121 17.82 -3.63 20.19
C GLY A 121 16.47 -4.03 19.59
N ILE A 122 16.45 -4.87 18.55
CA ILE A 122 15.24 -5.35 17.88
C ILE A 122 15.12 -6.87 17.78
N LYS A 123 16.00 -7.62 18.44
CA LYS A 123 16.10 -9.09 18.33
C LYS A 123 14.77 -9.81 18.60
N ASP A 124 13.99 -9.32 19.56
CA ASP A 124 12.71 -9.91 19.98
C ASP A 124 11.55 -9.57 19.02
N PHE A 125 11.83 -8.75 18.00
CA PHE A 125 10.88 -8.29 17.00
C PHE A 125 11.20 -8.79 15.61
N VAL A 126 12.38 -9.39 15.38
CA VAL A 126 12.89 -9.70 14.03
C VAL A 126 11.87 -10.49 13.22
N GLU A 127 11.22 -11.52 13.78
CA GLU A 127 10.17 -12.34 13.13
C GLU A 127 8.91 -11.57 12.70
N ARG A 128 8.70 -10.38 13.26
CA ARG A 128 7.54 -9.51 12.98
C ARG A 128 7.90 -8.33 12.09
N ILE A 129 9.18 -8.15 11.75
CA ILE A 129 9.65 -7.00 10.97
C ILE A 129 9.56 -7.28 9.48
N SER A 130 9.05 -6.31 8.72
CA SER A 130 9.22 -6.25 7.28
C SER A 130 9.75 -4.89 6.84
N ILE A 131 10.58 -4.87 5.80
CA ILE A 131 11.10 -3.64 5.22
C ILE A 131 10.72 -3.61 3.74
N HIS A 132 10.00 -2.57 3.34
CA HIS A 132 9.57 -2.37 1.95
C HIS A 132 10.28 -1.16 1.37
N GLN A 133 10.87 -1.32 0.18
CA GLN A 133 11.52 -0.22 -0.53
C GLN A 133 10.69 0.17 -1.75
N GLU A 134 10.39 1.45 -1.86
CA GLU A 134 9.78 2.09 -3.02
C GLU A 134 10.71 3.15 -3.58
N ASN A 135 10.63 3.41 -4.89
CA ASN A 135 11.43 4.47 -5.50
C ASN A 135 10.92 5.85 -5.06
N PHE A 136 11.80 6.85 -5.01
CA PHE A 136 11.41 8.25 -4.82
C PHE A 136 10.79 8.83 -6.09
N ASP A 137 9.68 8.25 -6.52
CA ASP A 137 8.92 8.66 -7.70
C ASP A 137 7.42 8.57 -7.38
N LEU A 138 6.83 9.74 -7.15
CA LEU A 138 5.40 9.84 -6.85
C LEU A 138 4.54 9.30 -8.00
N SER A 139 4.93 9.54 -9.25
CA SER A 139 4.18 9.10 -10.43
C SER A 139 4.11 7.57 -10.52
N SER A 140 5.20 6.90 -10.13
CA SER A 140 5.25 5.43 -10.06
C SER A 140 4.29 4.90 -8.99
N LEU A 141 4.26 5.52 -7.81
CA LEU A 141 3.33 5.16 -6.74
C LEU A 141 1.87 5.40 -7.14
N GLU A 142 1.57 6.57 -7.72
CA GLU A 142 0.24 6.89 -8.25
C GLU A 142 -0.21 5.90 -9.33
N SER A 143 0.72 5.43 -10.17
CA SER A 143 0.44 4.39 -11.16
C SER A 143 0.07 3.05 -10.51
N LYS A 144 0.72 2.67 -9.41
CA LYS A 144 0.36 1.47 -8.63
C LYS A 144 -1.02 1.61 -7.99
N ILE A 145 -1.35 2.80 -7.46
CA ILE A 145 -2.68 3.10 -6.94
C ILE A 145 -3.70 3.01 -8.06
N ASN A 146 -3.44 3.60 -9.24
CA ASN A 146 -4.35 3.54 -10.38
C ASN A 146 -4.66 2.10 -10.80
N ASN A 147 -3.65 1.24 -10.85
CA ASN A 147 -3.82 -0.18 -11.14
C ASN A 147 -4.63 -0.90 -10.06
N SER A 148 -4.36 -0.63 -8.79
CA SER A 148 -5.09 -1.25 -7.66
C SER A 148 -6.55 -0.79 -7.63
N LEU A 149 -6.80 0.49 -7.95
CA LEU A 149 -8.12 1.07 -8.11
C LEU A 149 -8.88 0.45 -9.29
N ASP A 150 -8.20 0.16 -10.40
CA ASP A 150 -8.81 -0.52 -11.54
C ASP A 150 -9.31 -1.92 -11.17
N ILE A 151 -8.49 -2.68 -10.43
CA ILE A 151 -8.87 -3.99 -9.90
C ILE A 151 -10.09 -3.85 -8.99
N PHE A 152 -10.04 -2.94 -8.02
CA PHE A 152 -11.15 -2.69 -7.10
C PHE A 152 -12.45 -2.35 -7.85
N LEU A 153 -12.42 -1.38 -8.77
CA LEU A 153 -13.60 -0.96 -9.53
C LEU A 153 -14.13 -2.09 -10.43
N THR A 154 -13.24 -2.89 -11.01
CA THR A 154 -13.62 -4.05 -11.84
C THR A 154 -14.36 -5.10 -11.02
N GLU A 155 -13.93 -5.35 -9.79
CA GLU A 155 -14.61 -6.27 -8.87
C GLU A 155 -15.99 -5.76 -8.45
N GLN A 156 -16.17 -4.44 -8.36
CA GLN A 156 -17.46 -3.79 -8.18
C GLN A 156 -18.31 -3.74 -9.47
N GLY A 157 -17.84 -4.34 -10.57
CA GLY A 157 -18.57 -4.40 -11.85
C GLY A 157 -18.45 -3.14 -12.71
N HIS A 158 -17.50 -2.25 -12.41
CA HIS A 158 -17.28 -1.02 -13.15
C HIS A 158 -16.07 -1.12 -14.08
N THR A 159 -16.08 -0.35 -15.18
CA THR A 159 -14.89 -0.14 -16.01
C THR A 159 -14.74 1.35 -16.25
N VAL A 160 -13.61 1.90 -15.82
CA VAL A 160 -13.36 3.34 -15.86
C VAL A 160 -12.10 3.59 -16.70
N ASN A 161 -12.11 4.58 -17.59
CA ASN A 161 -10.92 4.88 -18.39
C ASN A 161 -9.77 5.43 -17.54
N TYR A 162 -8.54 5.29 -18.05
CA TYR A 162 -7.31 5.68 -17.35
C TYR A 162 -7.32 7.11 -16.81
N TYR A 163 -7.69 8.10 -17.63
CA TYR A 163 -7.65 9.52 -17.23
C TYR A 163 -8.59 9.83 -16.08
N THR A 164 -9.78 9.21 -16.10
CA THR A 164 -10.75 9.36 -15.01
C THR A 164 -10.22 8.69 -13.73
N ARG A 165 -9.62 7.50 -13.84
CA ARG A 165 -8.96 6.85 -12.69
C ARG A 165 -7.78 7.67 -12.15
N ALA A 166 -7.00 8.33 -13.00
CA ALA A 166 -5.90 9.19 -12.55
C ALA A 166 -6.41 10.34 -11.67
N MET A 167 -7.51 10.99 -12.06
CA MET A 167 -8.17 12.00 -11.21
C MET A 167 -8.70 11.42 -9.89
N MET A 168 -9.18 10.17 -9.91
CA MET A 168 -9.62 9.47 -8.69
C MET A 168 -8.45 9.23 -7.72
N VAL A 169 -7.25 8.90 -8.23
CA VAL A 169 -6.05 8.71 -7.41
C VAL A 169 -5.69 10.01 -6.67
N ASP A 170 -5.67 11.15 -7.36
CA ASP A 170 -5.36 12.45 -6.74
C ASP A 170 -6.34 12.78 -5.59
N ALA A 171 -7.63 12.52 -5.82
CA ALA A 171 -8.67 12.76 -4.84
C ALA A 171 -8.57 11.83 -3.63
N LEU A 172 -8.27 10.55 -3.85
CA LEU A 172 -8.04 9.55 -2.80
C LEU A 172 -6.86 9.95 -1.91
N VAL A 173 -5.72 10.28 -2.51
CA VAL A 173 -4.53 10.71 -1.77
C VAL A 173 -4.82 11.94 -0.93
N ASN A 174 -5.52 12.94 -1.50
CA ASN A 174 -5.92 14.13 -0.75
C ASN A 174 -6.89 13.83 0.40
N THR A 175 -7.78 12.84 0.23
CA THR A 175 -8.73 12.42 1.26
C THR A 175 -8.00 11.77 2.43
N PHE A 176 -7.07 10.86 2.16
CA PHE A 176 -6.25 10.22 3.21
C PHE A 176 -5.32 11.20 3.90
N ASN A 177 -4.78 12.17 3.17
CA ASN A 177 -4.01 13.26 3.76
C ASN A 177 -4.86 14.08 4.75
N LYS A 178 -6.16 14.29 4.48
CA LYS A 178 -7.07 14.92 5.44
C LYS A 178 -7.33 14.03 6.67
N PHE A 179 -7.46 12.72 6.50
CA PHE A 179 -7.62 11.78 7.63
C PHE A 179 -6.39 11.77 8.53
N SER A 180 -5.18 11.81 7.96
CA SER A 180 -3.91 11.95 8.68
C SER A 180 -3.90 13.17 9.60
N ILE A 181 -4.41 14.32 9.14
CA ILE A 181 -4.49 15.54 9.96
C ILE A 181 -5.43 15.38 11.16
N GLN A 182 -6.41 14.49 11.09
CA GLN A 182 -7.45 14.31 12.11
C GLN A 182 -7.22 13.09 13.01
N GLY A 183 -6.20 12.26 12.71
CA GLY A 183 -5.94 11.00 13.41
C GLY A 183 -7.13 10.03 13.36
N GLN A 184 -7.98 10.14 12.34
CA GLN A 184 -9.23 9.37 12.29
C GLN A 184 -8.99 7.93 11.90
N LYS A 185 -9.67 7.03 12.62
CA LYS A 185 -9.75 5.61 12.29
C LYS A 185 -10.89 5.41 11.29
N VAL A 186 -10.58 4.78 10.17
CA VAL A 186 -11.53 4.52 9.07
C VAL A 186 -11.71 3.02 8.91
N SER A 187 -12.96 2.55 8.95
CA SER A 187 -13.26 1.14 8.66
C SER A 187 -13.15 0.83 7.17
N ARG A 188 -12.97 -0.44 6.82
CA ARG A 188 -12.93 -0.86 5.42
C ARG A 188 -14.24 -0.54 4.71
N GLU A 189 -15.36 -0.85 5.34
CA GLU A 189 -16.67 -0.58 4.75
C GLU A 189 -16.86 0.93 4.51
N GLU A 190 -16.47 1.77 5.47
CA GLU A 190 -16.52 3.23 5.32
C GLU A 190 -15.59 3.74 4.22
N PHE A 191 -14.37 3.20 4.12
CA PHE A 191 -13.44 3.55 3.05
C PHE A 191 -14.01 3.21 1.67
N GLU A 192 -14.48 1.99 1.48
CA GLU A 192 -15.04 1.54 0.20
C GLU A 192 -16.30 2.33 -0.16
N GLN A 193 -17.19 2.57 0.81
CA GLN A 193 -18.40 3.36 0.61
C GLN A 193 -18.07 4.81 0.25
N ASN A 194 -17.18 5.47 1.00
CA ASN A 194 -16.78 6.85 0.72
C ASN A 194 -16.09 6.98 -0.65
N LEU A 195 -15.27 6.00 -1.02
CA LEU A 195 -14.66 5.93 -2.35
C LEU A 195 -15.73 5.82 -3.44
N LEU A 196 -16.66 4.88 -3.31
CA LEU A 196 -17.73 4.68 -4.29
C LEU A 196 -18.67 5.89 -4.37
N ASP A 197 -19.07 6.47 -3.24
CA ASP A 197 -19.91 7.67 -3.20
C ASP A 197 -19.21 8.85 -3.87
N TRP A 198 -17.92 9.05 -3.59
CA TRP A 198 -17.13 10.08 -4.26
C TRP A 198 -17.03 9.81 -5.77
N VAL A 199 -16.80 8.55 -6.18
CA VAL A 199 -16.74 8.14 -7.58
C VAL A 199 -18.08 8.42 -8.28
N TYR A 200 -19.21 8.00 -7.71
CA TYR A 200 -20.51 8.17 -8.34
C TYR A 200 -20.97 9.63 -8.37
N PHE A 201 -20.64 10.41 -7.33
CA PHE A 201 -20.95 11.83 -7.29
C PHE A 201 -20.19 12.61 -8.38
N ASN A 202 -18.88 12.36 -8.53
CA ASN A 202 -18.04 13.09 -9.48
C ASN A 202 -18.09 12.51 -10.90
N PHE A 203 -18.39 11.22 -11.03
CA PHE A 203 -18.45 10.50 -12.30
C PHE A 203 -19.71 9.64 -12.40
N PRO A 204 -20.91 10.24 -12.52
CA PRO A 204 -22.19 9.51 -12.57
C PRO A 204 -22.24 8.47 -13.69
N GLN A 205 -21.49 8.67 -14.77
CA GLN A 205 -21.36 7.72 -15.86
C GLN A 205 -20.83 6.34 -15.40
N VAL A 206 -20.04 6.28 -14.33
CA VAL A 206 -19.49 5.03 -13.76
C VAL A 206 -20.61 4.20 -13.13
N GLN A 207 -21.59 4.85 -12.50
CA GLN A 207 -22.77 4.19 -11.94
C GLN A 207 -23.68 3.61 -13.05
N SER A 208 -23.78 4.32 -14.18
CA SER A 208 -24.60 3.90 -15.33
C SER A 208 -23.89 2.94 -16.29
N SER A 209 -22.56 2.83 -16.21
CA SER A 209 -21.79 1.94 -17.06
C SER A 209 -21.85 0.53 -16.49
N GLU A 210 -22.87 -0.23 -16.90
CA GLU A 210 -22.75 -1.69 -16.90
C GLU A 210 -21.49 -2.08 -17.68
N LEU A 211 -20.82 -3.17 -17.29
CA LEU A 211 -19.76 -3.81 -18.07
C LEU A 211 -20.19 -3.89 -19.54
N ILE A 212 -19.76 -2.93 -20.37
CA ILE A 212 -19.80 -3.12 -21.81
C ILE A 212 -18.74 -4.19 -22.03
N LYS A 213 -19.16 -5.46 -22.02
CA LYS A 213 -18.41 -6.58 -22.59
C LYS A 213 -18.15 -6.25 -24.05
N LYS A 214 -17.18 -5.38 -24.33
CA LYS A 214 -16.42 -5.47 -25.55
C LYS A 214 -15.49 -6.64 -25.33
N SER A 215 -16.07 -7.84 -25.39
CA SER A 215 -15.32 -9.06 -25.59
C SER A 215 -14.47 -8.80 -26.83
N LEU A 216 -13.20 -8.48 -26.62
CA LEU A 216 -12.21 -8.59 -27.67
C LEU A 216 -12.33 -10.06 -28.07
N VAL A 217 -12.88 -10.31 -29.25
CA VAL A 217 -13.39 -11.61 -29.69
C VAL A 217 -12.34 -12.69 -29.39
N VAL A 218 -12.53 -13.39 -28.26
CA VAL A 218 -11.63 -14.44 -27.75
C VAL A 218 -11.73 -15.69 -28.64
N GLN A 219 -12.56 -15.67 -29.69
CA GLN A 219 -12.65 -16.74 -30.68
C GLN A 219 -11.29 -17.04 -31.34
N PHE A 220 -10.40 -16.05 -31.46
CA PHE A 220 -9.08 -16.28 -32.05
C PHE A 220 -8.21 -17.21 -31.19
N TYR A 221 -8.32 -17.10 -29.85
CA TYR A 221 -7.51 -17.87 -28.89
C TYR A 221 -8.13 -19.21 -28.49
N LEU A 222 -9.43 -19.41 -28.71
CA LEU A 222 -10.15 -20.67 -28.42
C LEU A 222 -10.24 -21.62 -29.63
N SER A 223 -9.77 -21.20 -30.81
CA SER A 223 -9.85 -21.92 -32.09
C SER A 223 -9.15 -23.30 -32.12
N LYS A 224 -8.37 -23.66 -31.09
CA LYS A 224 -7.72 -24.98 -31.00
C LYS A 224 -8.48 -26.03 -30.18
N TYR A 225 -9.61 -25.68 -29.54
CA TYR A 225 -10.27 -26.57 -28.59
C TYR A 225 -11.77 -26.81 -28.81
N ILE A 226 -12.39 -26.26 -29.86
CA ILE A 226 -13.79 -26.54 -30.16
C ILE A 226 -13.96 -26.73 -31.67
N ASP A 227 -14.37 -27.93 -32.08
CA ASP A 227 -14.76 -28.24 -33.46
C ASP A 227 -16.20 -27.74 -33.69
N PHE A 228 -16.32 -26.59 -34.36
CA PHE A 228 -17.60 -26.06 -34.81
C PHE A 228 -17.99 -26.76 -36.12
N SER A 229 -18.39 -28.03 -36.04
CA SER A 229 -18.99 -28.70 -37.20
C SER A 229 -20.35 -28.05 -37.51
N THR A 230 -20.34 -27.11 -38.45
CA THR A 230 -21.54 -26.55 -39.08
C THR A 230 -22.14 -27.60 -40.02
N LYS A 231 -23.02 -28.45 -39.51
CA LYS A 231 -23.98 -29.15 -40.36
C LYS A 231 -25.29 -28.37 -40.35
N PHE A 232 -25.45 -27.49 -41.33
CA PHE A 232 -26.78 -27.11 -41.79
C PHE A 232 -27.32 -28.29 -42.61
N VAL A 233 -28.36 -28.94 -42.12
CA VAL A 233 -29.15 -29.88 -42.93
C VAL A 233 -30.31 -29.08 -43.50
N ASN A 234 -30.41 -29.12 -44.83
CA ASN A 234 -31.36 -28.41 -45.69
C ASN A 234 -32.82 -28.52 -45.26
#